data_AF-A0A432QBS0-F1
#
_entry.id   AF-A0A432QBS0-F1
#
_cell.length_a   1.000
_cell.length_b   1.000
_cell.length_c   1.000
_cell.angle_alpha   90.00
_cell.angle_beta   90.00
_cell.angle_gamma   90.00
#
_symmetry.space_group_name_H-M   'P 1'
#
loop_
_entity.id
_entity.type
_entity.pdbx_description
1 polymer ?
#
loop_
_entity_poly.entity_id
_entity_poly.type
_entity_poly.pdbx_seq_one_letter_code
_entity_poly.pdbx_strand_id
1 'polypeptide(L)'
;MALTINTNVASLNAQRNLARTQGDLSTSMERLSSGLRINSAKDDAAGLAISDRMTSQIRGLNQAARNANDGISLAQTAEGAMQESTNILQRMRELSVQAANATNSAADRSALQAEVNQLKTEMNRIAQSTTFNGLRILDGSFVSQQFQVGPNANETIGVSIQSMAADDLGRYAVYATNTTANQGTGSSVAANATPPAANTIGAQDLTITGSKGSTNPPISITAGATAW
;
A
#
# COMPACT_ATOMS: atom_id res chain seq x y z
N MET A 1 5.00 -87.41 -1.37
CA MET A 1 3.87 -86.53 -1.76
C MET A 1 2.58 -87.21 -1.36
N ALA A 2 1.86 -86.67 -0.38
CA ALA A 2 0.55 -87.20 -0.01
C ALA A 2 -0.48 -86.71 -1.04
N LEU A 3 -1.03 -87.62 -1.86
CA LEU A 3 -2.20 -87.34 -2.68
C LEU A 3 -3.45 -87.46 -1.80
N THR A 4 -3.96 -86.33 -1.33
CA THR A 4 -5.25 -86.24 -0.63
C THR A 4 -6.31 -85.71 -1.59
N ILE A 5 -7.41 -86.46 -1.80
CA ILE A 5 -8.47 -86.13 -2.78
C ILE A 5 -9.37 -84.99 -2.29
N ASN A 6 -9.59 -84.84 -0.97
CA ASN A 6 -10.46 -83.81 -0.42
C ASN A 6 -9.89 -82.37 -0.49
N THR A 7 -8.57 -82.22 -0.54
CA THR A 7 -7.90 -80.92 -0.57
C THR A 7 -6.90 -80.88 -1.71
N ASN A 8 -7.30 -80.28 -2.84
CA ASN A 8 -6.44 -80.13 -4.00
C ASN A 8 -5.54 -78.90 -3.84
N VAL A 9 -4.33 -79.12 -3.32
CA VAL A 9 -3.33 -78.07 -3.06
C VAL A 9 -2.90 -77.35 -4.35
N ALA A 10 -2.86 -78.05 -5.49
CA ALA A 10 -2.51 -77.44 -6.78
C ALA A 10 -3.58 -76.44 -7.25
N SER A 11 -4.87 -76.80 -7.13
CA SER A 11 -5.99 -75.90 -7.42
C SER A 11 -6.01 -74.69 -6.47
N LEU A 12 -5.78 -74.90 -5.17
CA LEU A 12 -5.75 -73.82 -4.18
C LEU A 12 -4.60 -72.83 -4.42
N ASN A 13 -3.45 -73.32 -4.89
CA ASN A 13 -2.33 -72.48 -5.30
C ASN A 13 -2.66 -71.67 -6.57
N ALA A 14 -3.30 -72.30 -7.57
CA ALA A 14 -3.73 -71.62 -8.80
C ALA A 14 -4.75 -70.50 -8.51
N GLN A 15 -5.75 -70.77 -7.64
CA GLN A 15 -6.72 -69.75 -7.21
C GLN A 15 -6.07 -68.60 -6.44
N ARG A 16 -5.09 -68.88 -5.55
CA ARG A 16 -4.33 -67.83 -4.84
C ARG A 16 -3.52 -66.94 -5.80
N ASN A 17 -2.90 -67.52 -6.82
CA ASN A 17 -2.16 -66.75 -7.82
C ASN A 17 -3.11 -65.91 -8.69
N LEU A 18 -4.25 -66.47 -9.11
CA LEU A 18 -5.27 -65.74 -9.86
C LEU A 18 -5.80 -64.55 -9.07
N ALA A 19 -6.07 -64.71 -7.77
CA ALA A 19 -6.51 -63.61 -6.92
C ALA A 19 -5.47 -62.47 -6.82
N ARG A 20 -4.18 -62.79 -6.79
CA ARG A 20 -3.10 -61.79 -6.84
C ARG A 20 -3.08 -61.05 -8.18
N THR A 21 -3.12 -61.78 -9.29
CA THR A 21 -3.13 -61.18 -10.64
C THR A 21 -4.37 -60.29 -10.86
N GLN A 22 -5.53 -60.69 -10.32
CA GLN A 22 -6.74 -59.87 -10.38
C GLN A 22 -6.57 -58.54 -9.62
N GLY A 23 -5.89 -58.55 -8.47
CA GLY A 23 -5.56 -57.36 -7.70
C GLY A 23 -4.58 -56.42 -8.41
N ASP A 24 -3.53 -56.98 -9.02
CA ASP A 24 -2.54 -56.21 -9.80
C ASP A 24 -3.17 -55.57 -11.05
N LEU A 25 -4.07 -56.31 -11.72
CA LEU A 25 -4.84 -55.80 -12.86
C LEU A 25 -5.77 -54.66 -12.43
N SER A 26 -6.48 -54.82 -11.31
CA SER A 26 -7.36 -53.77 -10.77
C SER A 26 -6.58 -52.49 -10.48
N THR A 27 -5.38 -52.61 -9.90
CA THR A 27 -4.51 -51.46 -9.61
C THR A 27 -3.99 -50.80 -10.89
N SER A 28 -3.65 -51.61 -11.90
CA SER A 28 -3.21 -51.10 -13.21
C SER A 28 -4.33 -50.35 -13.94
N MET A 29 -5.56 -50.86 -13.88
CA MET A 29 -6.75 -50.20 -14.43
C MET A 29 -7.05 -48.88 -13.71
N GLU A 30 -6.93 -48.85 -12.38
CA GLU A 30 -7.11 -47.64 -11.56
C GLU A 30 -6.08 -46.54 -11.91
N ARG A 31 -4.81 -46.92 -12.11
CA ARG A 31 -3.75 -46.00 -12.56
C ARG A 31 -3.96 -45.54 -14.00
N LEU A 32 -4.44 -46.43 -14.88
CA LEU A 32 -4.75 -46.08 -16.27
C LEU A 32 -5.92 -45.09 -16.34
N SER A 33 -6.98 -45.29 -15.55
CA SER A 33 -8.17 -44.41 -15.57
C SER A 33 -7.90 -43.05 -14.95
N SER A 34 -7.06 -42.98 -13.91
CA SER A 34 -6.68 -41.72 -13.27
C SER A 34 -5.55 -40.99 -14.00
N GLY A 35 -4.72 -41.72 -14.74
CA GLY A 35 -3.46 -41.22 -15.29
C GLY A 35 -2.38 -40.97 -14.22
N LEU A 36 -2.65 -41.32 -12.96
CA LEU A 36 -1.76 -41.09 -11.82
C LEU A 36 -1.09 -42.39 -11.40
N ARG A 37 0.23 -42.35 -11.20
CA ARG A 37 0.97 -43.50 -10.67
C ARG A 37 0.65 -43.78 -9.19
N ILE A 38 0.39 -42.73 -8.41
CA ILE A 38 0.08 -42.79 -6.98
C ILE A 38 -1.37 -42.32 -6.83
N ASN A 39 -2.28 -43.25 -6.54
CA ASN A 39 -3.69 -42.92 -6.36
C ASN A 39 -4.12 -42.99 -4.88
N SER A 40 -3.36 -43.68 -4.05
CA SER A 40 -3.64 -43.81 -2.61
C SER A 40 -2.36 -43.93 -1.78
N ALA A 41 -2.48 -43.70 -0.47
CA ALA A 41 -1.35 -43.83 0.47
C ALA A 41 -0.80 -45.26 0.56
N LYS A 42 -1.55 -46.28 0.09
CA LYS A 42 -1.11 -47.69 0.03
C LYS A 42 -0.02 -47.91 -1.02
N ASP A 43 -0.01 -47.08 -2.07
CA ASP A 43 0.89 -47.21 -3.22
C ASP A 43 2.27 -46.61 -2.91
N ASP A 44 2.29 -45.41 -2.34
CA ASP A 44 3.50 -44.70 -1.90
C ASP A 44 3.12 -43.56 -0.94
N ALA A 45 3.26 -43.79 0.37
CA ALA A 45 2.91 -42.78 1.38
C ALA A 45 3.83 -41.56 1.33
N ALA A 46 5.11 -41.73 1.01
CA ALA A 46 6.08 -40.63 0.94
C ALA A 46 5.87 -39.81 -0.34
N GLY A 47 5.66 -40.49 -1.47
CA GLY A 47 5.33 -39.86 -2.75
C GLY A 47 4.03 -39.06 -2.68
N LEU A 48 2.97 -39.62 -2.08
CA LEU A 48 1.71 -38.90 -1.87
C LEU A 48 1.90 -37.66 -0.99
N ALA A 49 2.62 -37.77 0.13
CA ALA A 49 2.87 -36.63 1.02
C ALA A 49 3.66 -35.50 0.34
N ILE A 50 4.61 -35.84 -0.52
CA ILE A 50 5.37 -34.87 -1.32
C ILE A 50 4.46 -34.23 -2.39
N SER A 51 3.65 -35.03 -3.09
CA SER A 51 2.69 -34.56 -4.08
C SER A 51 1.62 -33.63 -3.48
N ASP A 52 1.12 -33.93 -2.29
CA ASP A 52 0.17 -33.08 -1.57
C ASP A 52 0.79 -31.75 -1.16
N ARG A 53 2.03 -31.78 -0.66
CA ARG A 53 2.79 -30.55 -0.36
C ARG A 53 2.99 -29.70 -1.61
N MET A 54 3.41 -30.30 -2.72
CA MET A 54 3.56 -29.59 -4.00
C MET A 54 2.22 -29.04 -4.51
N THR A 55 1.13 -29.81 -4.39
CA THR A 55 -0.22 -29.37 -4.78
C THR A 55 -0.66 -28.18 -3.93
N SER A 56 -0.40 -28.20 -2.62
CA SER A 56 -0.65 -27.06 -1.73
C SER A 56 0.15 -25.83 -2.15
N GLN A 57 1.45 -25.99 -2.45
CA GLN A 57 2.31 -24.89 -2.93
C GLN A 57 1.82 -24.34 -4.27
N ILE A 58 1.43 -25.18 -5.23
CA ILE A 58 0.88 -24.75 -6.52
C ILE A 58 -0.41 -23.95 -6.33
N ARG A 59 -1.32 -24.41 -5.47
CA ARG A 59 -2.55 -23.66 -5.15
C ARG A 59 -2.22 -22.32 -4.48
N GLY A 60 -1.25 -22.30 -3.56
CA GLY A 60 -0.76 -21.09 -2.93
C GLY A 60 -0.17 -20.10 -3.93
N LEU A 61 0.70 -20.56 -4.84
CA LEU A 61 1.28 -19.75 -5.91
C LEU A 61 0.23 -19.19 -6.88
N ASN A 62 -0.79 -19.98 -7.24
CA ASN A 62 -1.88 -19.50 -8.08
C ASN A 62 -2.68 -18.38 -7.41
N GLN A 63 -2.92 -18.47 -6.10
CA GLN A 63 -3.57 -17.39 -5.36
C GLN A 63 -2.66 -16.17 -5.22
N ALA A 64 -1.37 -16.38 -4.93
CA ALA A 64 -0.37 -15.33 -4.89
C ALA A 64 -0.26 -14.55 -6.22
N ALA A 65 -0.31 -15.25 -7.35
CA ALA A 65 -0.34 -14.62 -8.67
C ALA A 65 -1.58 -13.73 -8.84
N ARG A 66 -2.76 -14.16 -8.37
CA ARG A 66 -3.95 -13.30 -8.37
C ARG A 66 -3.77 -12.07 -7.48
N ASN A 67 -3.29 -12.24 -6.25
CA ASN A 67 -3.03 -11.14 -5.34
C ASN A 67 -2.01 -10.12 -5.91
N ALA A 68 -0.98 -10.61 -6.62
CA ALA A 68 -0.01 -9.76 -7.29
C ALA A 68 -0.66 -8.94 -8.42
N ASN A 69 -1.55 -9.54 -9.20
CA ASN A 69 -2.33 -8.82 -10.22
C ASN A 69 -3.24 -7.75 -9.59
N ASP A 70 -3.86 -8.03 -8.45
CA ASP A 70 -4.65 -7.03 -7.71
C ASP A 70 -3.77 -5.85 -7.26
N GLY A 71 -2.55 -6.15 -6.79
CA GLY A 71 -1.55 -5.13 -6.47
C GLY A 71 -1.15 -4.27 -7.67
N ILE A 72 -1.00 -4.87 -8.85
CA ILE A 72 -0.73 -4.15 -10.10
C ILE A 72 -1.91 -3.25 -10.47
N SER A 73 -3.15 -3.76 -10.42
CA SER A 73 -4.35 -2.96 -10.72
C SER A 73 -4.54 -1.80 -9.74
N LEU A 74 -4.21 -2.02 -8.45
CA LEU A 74 -4.20 -0.95 -7.46
C LEU A 74 -3.16 0.11 -7.81
N ALA A 75 -1.93 -0.29 -8.12
CA ALA A 75 -0.86 0.63 -8.47
C ALA A 75 -1.20 1.45 -9.73
N GLN A 76 -1.80 0.83 -10.76
CA GLN A 76 -2.25 1.52 -11.96
C GLN A 76 -3.37 2.54 -11.68
N THR A 77 -4.32 2.18 -10.80
CA THR A 77 -5.38 3.10 -10.38
C THR A 77 -4.79 4.30 -9.64
N ALA A 78 -3.85 4.05 -8.73
CA ALA A 78 -3.12 5.11 -8.03
C ALA A 78 -2.35 6.00 -9.02
N GLU A 79 -1.63 5.40 -9.97
CA GLU A 79 -0.84 6.10 -10.97
C GLU A 79 -1.69 7.01 -11.85
N GLY A 80 -2.85 6.53 -12.35
CA GLY A 80 -3.76 7.36 -13.15
C GLY A 80 -4.28 8.59 -12.38
N ALA A 81 -4.63 8.42 -11.11
CA ALA A 81 -5.07 9.54 -10.27
C ALA A 81 -3.91 10.49 -9.89
N MET A 82 -2.69 9.97 -9.73
CA MET A 82 -1.49 10.79 -9.51
C MET A 82 -1.08 11.57 -10.77
N GLN A 83 -1.31 11.03 -11.97
CA GLN A 83 -1.10 11.77 -13.22
C GLN A 83 -2.01 12.99 -13.29
N GLU A 84 -3.29 12.85 -12.92
CA GLU A 84 -4.21 13.98 -12.89
C GLU A 84 -3.80 15.03 -11.84
N SER A 85 -3.40 14.57 -10.65
CA SER A 85 -2.84 15.45 -9.61
C SER A 85 -1.59 16.19 -10.12
N THR A 86 -0.75 15.54 -10.93
CA THR A 86 0.43 16.14 -11.56
C THR A 86 0.05 17.21 -12.58
N ASN A 87 -0.96 16.98 -13.42
CA ASN A 87 -1.46 17.96 -14.38
C ASN A 87 -2.00 19.21 -13.67
N ILE A 88 -2.76 19.02 -12.59
CA ILE A 88 -3.26 20.12 -11.75
C ILE A 88 -2.09 20.93 -11.16
N LEU A 89 -1.05 20.27 -10.66
CA LEU A 89 0.14 20.95 -10.11
C LEU A 89 0.92 21.72 -11.17
N GLN A 90 1.02 21.19 -12.39
CA GLN A 90 1.61 21.91 -13.52
C GLN A 90 0.80 23.17 -13.84
N ARG A 91 -0.54 23.07 -13.89
CA ARG A 91 -1.42 24.23 -14.09
C ARG A 91 -1.29 25.27 -12.96
N MET A 92 -1.26 24.83 -11.70
CA MET A 92 -1.02 25.74 -10.56
C MET A 92 0.33 26.45 -10.67
N ARG A 93 1.37 25.76 -11.16
CA ARG A 93 2.68 26.38 -11.42
C ARG A 93 2.61 27.43 -12.53
N GLU A 94 1.93 27.16 -13.64
CA GLU A 94 1.71 28.14 -14.71
C GLU A 94 1.04 29.40 -14.19
N LEU A 95 -0.06 29.24 -13.44
CA LEU A 95 -0.79 30.36 -12.83
C LEU A 95 0.07 31.15 -11.84
N SER A 96 0.93 30.46 -11.08
CA SER A 96 1.87 31.09 -10.15
C SER A 96 2.91 31.95 -10.88
N VAL A 97 3.49 31.43 -11.97
CA VAL A 97 4.44 32.17 -12.81
C VAL A 97 3.74 33.36 -13.49
N GLN A 98 2.50 33.18 -13.95
CA GLN A 98 1.70 34.25 -14.51
C GLN A 98 1.44 35.34 -13.46
N ALA A 99 0.99 34.98 -12.26
CA ALA A 99 0.68 35.93 -11.18
C ALA A 99 1.91 36.73 -10.71
N ALA A 100 3.10 36.15 -10.82
CA ALA A 100 4.37 36.79 -10.47
C ALA A 100 4.76 37.95 -11.42
N ASN A 101 4.14 38.05 -12.60
CA ASN A 101 4.44 39.14 -13.52
C ASN A 101 3.99 40.49 -12.94
N ALA A 102 4.84 41.51 -13.09
CA ALA A 102 4.62 42.84 -12.49
C ALA A 102 3.48 43.63 -13.16
N THR A 103 3.13 43.27 -14.39
CA THR A 103 2.07 43.92 -15.18
C THR A 103 0.66 43.54 -14.77
N ASN A 104 0.48 42.50 -13.95
CA ASN A 104 -0.84 42.06 -13.50
C ASN A 104 -1.35 42.96 -12.37
N SER A 105 -2.63 43.37 -12.46
CA SER A 105 -3.28 44.13 -11.41
C SER A 105 -3.59 43.26 -10.19
N ALA A 106 -3.95 43.89 -9.07
CA ALA A 106 -4.40 43.18 -7.88
C ALA A 106 -5.68 42.36 -8.15
N ALA A 107 -6.57 42.85 -9.02
CA ALA A 107 -7.77 42.13 -9.42
C ALA A 107 -7.44 40.87 -10.23
N ASP A 108 -6.48 40.95 -11.16
CA ASP A 108 -6.03 39.81 -11.96
C ASP A 108 -5.39 38.73 -11.07
N ARG A 109 -4.54 39.14 -10.12
CA ARG A 109 -3.96 38.22 -9.13
C ARG A 109 -5.03 37.56 -8.27
N SER A 110 -6.09 38.29 -7.90
CA SER A 110 -7.22 37.71 -7.16
C SER A 110 -7.98 36.68 -7.98
N ALA A 111 -8.17 36.90 -9.29
CA ALA A 111 -8.83 35.95 -10.17
C ALA A 111 -7.98 34.67 -10.37
N LEU A 112 -6.67 34.83 -10.59
CA LEU A 112 -5.74 33.70 -10.68
C LEU A 112 -5.70 32.88 -9.39
N GLN A 113 -5.76 33.54 -8.22
CA GLN A 113 -5.85 32.86 -6.93
C GLN A 113 -7.14 32.07 -6.77
N ALA A 114 -8.27 32.58 -7.29
CA ALA A 114 -9.54 31.84 -7.28
C ALA A 114 -9.45 30.55 -8.11
N GLU A 115 -8.79 30.59 -9.28
CA GLU A 115 -8.52 29.40 -10.10
C GLU A 115 -7.62 28.40 -9.35
N VAL A 116 -6.53 28.88 -8.71
CA VAL A 116 -5.67 28.02 -7.87
C VAL A 116 -6.46 27.38 -6.71
N ASN A 117 -7.38 28.10 -6.08
CA ASN A 117 -8.22 27.56 -5.01
C ASN A 117 -9.17 26.46 -5.51
N GLN A 118 -9.71 26.59 -6.73
CA GLN A 118 -10.52 25.56 -7.36
C GLN A 118 -9.69 24.32 -7.69
N LEU A 119 -8.49 24.51 -8.26
CA LEU A 119 -7.54 23.42 -8.52
C LEU A 119 -7.13 22.70 -7.23
N LYS A 120 -6.92 23.44 -6.14
CA LYS A 120 -6.65 22.87 -4.81
C LYS A 120 -7.81 21.99 -4.33
N THR A 121 -9.04 22.46 -4.51
CA THR A 121 -10.26 21.72 -4.14
C THR A 121 -10.40 20.45 -4.97
N GLU A 122 -10.10 20.54 -6.26
CA GLU A 122 -10.16 19.39 -7.17
C GLU A 122 -9.09 18.35 -6.84
N MET A 123 -7.88 18.77 -6.48
CA MET A 123 -6.83 17.85 -6.02
C MET A 123 -7.23 17.13 -4.73
N ASN A 124 -7.84 17.84 -3.79
CA ASN A 124 -8.42 17.24 -2.58
C ASN A 124 -9.55 16.25 -2.92
N ARG A 125 -10.40 16.58 -3.91
CA ARG A 125 -11.45 15.68 -4.39
C ARG A 125 -10.86 14.40 -5.00
N ILE A 126 -9.81 14.49 -5.81
CA ILE A 126 -9.13 13.31 -6.40
C ILE A 126 -8.54 12.44 -5.28
N ALA A 127 -7.85 13.04 -4.31
CA ALA A 127 -7.28 12.32 -3.17
C ALA A 127 -8.35 11.57 -2.37
N GLN A 128 -9.52 12.21 -2.16
CA GLN A 128 -10.62 11.62 -1.41
C GLN A 128 -11.52 10.68 -2.23
N SER A 129 -11.64 10.85 -3.55
CA SER A 129 -12.56 10.03 -4.36
C SER A 129 -11.89 8.81 -5.00
N THR A 130 -10.55 8.79 -5.07
CA THR A 130 -9.81 7.63 -5.60
C THR A 130 -9.87 6.47 -4.62
N THR A 131 -10.69 5.47 -4.95
CA THR A 131 -10.84 4.25 -4.17
C THR A 131 -10.56 3.00 -4.99
N PHE A 132 -9.92 2.01 -4.40
CA PHE A 132 -9.76 0.67 -4.95
C PHE A 132 -10.39 -0.35 -4.00
N ASN A 133 -11.35 -1.13 -4.48
CA ASN A 133 -12.07 -2.13 -3.68
C ASN A 133 -12.62 -1.56 -2.33
N GLY A 134 -13.14 -0.33 -2.36
CA GLY A 134 -13.68 0.36 -1.19
C GLY A 134 -12.64 1.02 -0.26
N LEU A 135 -11.34 0.82 -0.51
CA LEU A 135 -10.26 1.46 0.24
C LEU A 135 -9.82 2.74 -0.46
N ARG A 136 -9.63 3.82 0.31
CA ARG A 136 -9.00 5.05 -0.17
C ARG A 136 -7.50 4.84 -0.28
N ILE A 137 -6.92 5.25 -1.40
CA ILE A 137 -5.50 4.97 -1.70
C ILE A 137 -4.63 6.22 -1.77
N LEU A 138 -5.21 7.43 -1.88
CA LEU A 138 -4.47 8.70 -2.04
C LEU A 138 -4.67 9.71 -0.90
N ASP A 139 -5.35 9.34 0.18
CA ASP A 139 -5.59 10.20 1.34
C ASP A 139 -4.49 10.11 2.43
N GLY A 140 -3.46 9.28 2.19
CA GLY A 140 -2.38 9.03 3.14
C GLY A 140 -2.67 7.98 4.20
N SER A 141 -3.87 7.38 4.22
CA SER A 141 -4.19 6.25 5.10
C SER A 141 -3.58 4.93 4.62
N PHE A 142 -3.24 4.85 3.33
CA PHE A 142 -2.72 3.65 2.67
C PHE A 142 -1.23 3.43 2.94
N VAL A 143 -0.89 3.18 4.20
CA VAL A 143 0.49 2.97 4.68
C VAL A 143 0.70 1.50 5.05
N SER A 144 1.85 0.94 4.65
CA SER A 144 2.32 -0.41 5.02
C SER A 144 1.33 -1.53 4.68
N GLN A 145 0.64 -1.42 3.54
CA GLN A 145 -0.26 -2.47 3.07
C GLN A 145 0.55 -3.63 2.49
N GLN A 146 0.16 -4.86 2.80
CA GLN A 146 0.93 -6.04 2.45
C GLN A 146 0.17 -6.93 1.47
N PHE A 147 0.80 -7.25 0.35
CA PHE A 147 0.29 -8.20 -0.62
C PHE A 147 1.03 -9.52 -0.49
N GLN A 148 0.32 -10.59 -0.16
CA GLN A 148 0.87 -11.94 -0.10
C GLN A 148 1.11 -12.47 -1.53
N VAL A 149 2.38 -12.63 -1.90
CA VAL A 149 2.83 -13.01 -3.26
C VAL A 149 3.56 -14.34 -3.32
N GLY A 150 3.56 -15.11 -2.23
CA GLY A 150 4.10 -16.47 -2.21
C GLY A 150 3.22 -17.46 -1.44
N PRO A 151 3.51 -18.77 -1.53
CA PRO A 151 2.75 -19.82 -0.85
C PRO A 151 3.07 -19.93 0.65
N ASN A 152 4.20 -19.39 1.12
CA ASN A 152 4.58 -19.46 2.53
C ASN A 152 4.22 -18.19 3.29
N ALA A 153 4.01 -18.30 4.60
CA ALA A 153 3.70 -17.14 5.44
C ALA A 153 4.80 -16.07 5.35
N ASN A 154 4.39 -14.79 5.29
CA ASN A 154 5.26 -13.61 5.23
C ASN A 154 6.03 -13.41 3.93
N GLU A 155 5.70 -14.13 2.86
CA GLU A 155 6.16 -13.80 1.49
C GLU A 155 5.30 -12.67 0.91
N THR A 156 5.51 -11.46 1.45
CA THR A 156 4.70 -10.28 1.16
C THR A 156 5.48 -9.14 0.52
N ILE A 157 4.82 -8.36 -0.32
CA ILE A 157 5.31 -7.06 -0.80
C ILE A 157 4.58 -5.96 -0.03
N GLY A 158 5.35 -5.11 0.65
CA GLY A 158 4.84 -3.91 1.31
C GLY A 158 4.68 -2.77 0.31
N VAL A 159 3.49 -2.18 0.25
CA VAL A 159 3.16 -1.02 -0.58
C VAL A 159 2.66 0.09 0.32
N SER A 160 3.21 1.28 0.16
CA SER A 160 2.78 2.49 0.82
C SER A 160 2.56 3.58 -0.21
N ILE A 161 1.41 4.23 -0.16
CA ILE A 161 1.08 5.37 -1.01
C ILE A 161 0.87 6.57 -0.11
N GLN A 162 1.63 7.63 -0.37
CA GLN A 162 1.56 8.86 0.41
C GLN A 162 0.33 9.69 0.01
N SER A 163 -0.14 10.53 0.94
CA SER A 163 -1.24 11.45 0.67
C SER A 163 -0.92 12.39 -0.49
N MET A 164 -1.85 12.49 -1.44
CA MET A 164 -1.85 13.48 -2.52
C MET A 164 -2.81 14.64 -2.22
N ALA A 165 -3.36 14.73 -1.00
CA ALA A 165 -4.18 15.86 -0.60
C ALA A 165 -3.36 17.17 -0.61
N ALA A 166 -4.00 18.27 -0.96
CA ALA A 166 -3.36 19.58 -1.08
C ALA A 166 -2.82 20.12 0.25
N ASP A 167 -3.36 19.66 1.36
CA ASP A 167 -2.91 20.05 2.68
C ASP A 167 -1.70 19.22 3.15
N ASP A 168 -1.39 18.10 2.50
CA ASP A 168 -0.21 17.28 2.80
C ASP A 168 0.91 17.51 1.76
N LEU A 169 0.55 17.89 0.53
CA LEU A 169 1.49 18.14 -0.53
C LEU A 169 2.13 19.54 -0.41
N GLY A 170 3.44 19.59 -0.15
CA GLY A 170 4.20 20.85 -0.13
C GLY A 170 3.94 21.74 1.10
N ARG A 171 3.29 21.22 2.15
CA ARG A 171 3.06 21.96 3.39
C ARG A 171 4.35 22.11 4.21
N TYR A 172 5.20 23.07 3.84
CA TYR A 172 6.25 23.64 4.69
C TYR A 172 5.69 24.76 5.59
N ALA A 173 4.47 24.59 6.10
CA ALA A 173 3.88 25.57 6.99
C ALA A 173 4.43 25.38 8.40
N VAL A 174 5.31 26.29 8.82
CA VAL A 174 5.62 26.49 10.23
C VAL A 174 4.37 27.08 10.87
N TYR A 175 3.57 26.25 11.52
CA TYR A 175 2.58 26.74 12.47
C TYR A 175 3.35 27.16 13.71
N ALA A 176 3.80 28.42 13.75
CA ALA A 176 4.15 29.04 15.02
C ALA A 176 2.83 29.24 15.80
N THR A 177 2.37 28.18 16.48
CA THR A 177 1.24 28.31 17.41
C THR A 177 1.75 29.09 18.59
N ASN A 178 1.55 30.42 18.58
CA ASN A 178 1.83 31.21 19.77
C ASN A 178 0.79 30.87 20.84
N THR A 179 1.18 30.03 21.79
CA THR A 179 0.35 29.60 22.91
C THR A 179 0.24 30.66 24.01
N THR A 180 0.88 31.81 23.85
CA THR A 180 0.90 32.90 24.84
C THR A 180 0.08 34.08 24.35
N ALA A 181 -0.91 34.49 25.15
CA ALA A 181 -1.72 35.67 24.87
C ALA A 181 -0.84 36.93 24.76
N ASN A 182 -1.17 37.81 23.80
CA ASN A 182 -0.60 39.15 23.62
C ASN A 182 0.84 39.26 23.09
N GLN A 183 1.35 38.24 22.39
CA GLN A 183 2.67 38.31 21.74
C GLN A 183 2.58 37.82 20.28
N GLY A 184 3.22 38.52 19.34
CA GLY A 184 3.47 38.07 17.96
C GLY A 184 2.29 38.10 16.95
N THR A 185 2.62 37.88 15.67
CA THR A 185 1.67 37.81 14.54
C THR A 185 0.78 36.58 14.66
N GLY A 186 -0.54 36.78 14.75
CA GLY A 186 -1.54 35.72 14.95
C GLY A 186 -2.16 35.66 16.35
N SER A 187 -1.77 36.53 17.29
CA SER A 187 -2.46 36.68 18.57
C SER A 187 -3.87 37.25 18.35
N SER A 188 -4.91 36.56 18.82
CA SER A 188 -6.24 37.16 18.93
C SER A 188 -6.22 38.26 19.99
N VAL A 189 -6.63 39.47 19.63
CA VAL A 189 -6.80 40.57 20.58
C VAL A 189 -8.26 40.55 21.00
N ALA A 190 -8.54 40.40 22.31
CA ALA A 190 -9.87 40.66 22.83
C ALA A 190 -10.23 42.12 22.52
N ALA A 191 -11.44 42.36 21.98
CA ALA A 191 -11.90 43.71 21.68
C ALA A 191 -11.70 44.62 22.91
N ASN A 192 -11.12 45.81 22.70
CA ASN A 192 -10.88 46.88 23.69
C ASN A 192 -9.56 46.93 24.50
N ALA A 193 -8.49 46.20 24.13
CA ALA A 193 -7.17 46.37 24.77
C ALA A 193 -6.29 47.46 24.11
N THR A 194 -5.61 48.27 24.93
CA THR A 194 -4.63 49.28 24.51
C THR A 194 -3.40 48.60 23.88
N PRO A 195 -2.95 48.98 22.67
CA PRO A 195 -1.79 48.35 22.04
C PRO A 195 -0.50 48.70 22.79
N PRO A 196 0.41 47.73 23.04
CA PRO A 196 1.68 48.00 23.71
C PRO A 196 2.60 48.87 22.84
N ALA A 197 3.33 49.79 23.46
CA ALA A 197 4.20 50.77 22.81
C ALA A 197 5.53 50.17 22.26
N ALA A 198 5.80 48.89 22.51
CA ALA A 198 7.02 48.20 22.08
C ALA A 198 6.71 46.79 21.56
N ASN A 199 7.61 46.27 20.72
CA ASN A 199 7.57 44.90 20.21
C ASN A 199 7.65 43.89 21.37
N THR A 200 6.55 43.17 21.65
CA THR A 200 6.45 42.20 22.75
C THR A 200 6.93 40.80 22.36
N ILE A 201 7.79 40.65 21.34
CA ILE A 201 8.32 39.34 20.94
C ILE A 201 9.46 38.93 21.89
N GLY A 202 9.21 37.92 22.74
CA GLY A 202 10.24 37.24 23.54
C GLY A 202 11.21 36.40 22.70
N ALA A 203 12.29 35.91 23.32
CA ALA A 203 13.29 35.07 22.63
C ALA A 203 12.64 33.78 22.10
N GLN A 204 12.97 33.41 20.85
CA GLN A 204 12.40 32.25 20.18
C GLN A 204 13.50 31.43 19.52
N ASP A 205 13.41 30.10 19.65
CA ASP A 205 14.25 29.16 18.90
C ASP A 205 13.47 28.65 17.68
N LEU A 206 13.91 29.05 16.49
CA LEU A 206 13.33 28.59 15.24
C LEU A 206 14.06 27.32 14.78
N THR A 207 13.36 26.20 14.78
CA THR A 207 13.86 24.93 14.27
C THR A 207 13.26 24.66 12.89
N ILE A 208 14.10 24.62 11.86
CA ILE A 208 13.69 24.27 10.49
C ILE A 208 13.98 22.78 10.27
N THR A 209 12.95 22.00 10.01
CA THR A 209 13.08 20.56 9.73
C THR A 209 12.70 20.26 8.28
N GLY A 210 13.57 19.56 7.56
CA GLY A 210 13.32 19.07 6.20
C GLY A 210 13.78 17.63 6.00
N SER A 211 13.60 17.10 4.80
CA SER A 211 13.95 15.70 4.44
C SER A 211 15.45 15.37 4.50
N LYS A 212 16.31 16.39 4.68
CA LYS A 212 17.77 16.25 4.87
C LYS A 212 18.22 16.44 6.32
N GLY A 213 17.29 16.57 7.28
CA GLY A 213 17.58 16.77 8.69
C GLY A 213 17.07 18.11 9.24
N SER A 214 17.33 18.34 10.52
CA SER A 214 16.97 19.57 11.25
C SER A 214 18.19 20.46 11.42
N THR A 215 18.01 21.78 11.40
CA THR A 215 19.05 22.73 11.81
C THR A 215 19.43 22.50 13.27
N ASN A 216 20.69 22.14 13.53
CA ASN A 216 21.25 21.99 14.88
C ASN A 216 22.64 22.68 14.94
N PRO A 217 22.83 23.72 15.78
CA PRO A 217 21.86 24.27 16.74
C PRO A 217 20.69 25.04 16.06
N PRO A 218 19.55 25.21 16.76
CA PRO A 218 18.42 26.00 16.26
C PRO A 218 18.81 27.47 16.10
N ILE A 219 18.06 28.20 15.26
CA ILE A 219 18.30 29.63 15.06
C ILE A 219 17.64 30.38 16.21
N SER A 220 18.44 30.88 17.14
CA SER A 220 17.95 31.69 18.27
C SER A 220 17.73 33.14 17.86
N ILE A 221 16.51 33.62 18.01
CA ILE A 221 16.11 35.01 17.81
C ILE A 221 16.00 35.68 19.18
N THR A 222 16.85 36.69 19.43
CA THR A 222 16.85 37.46 20.67
C THR A 222 15.61 38.35 20.79
N ALA A 223 15.13 38.58 22.01
CA ALA A 223 14.00 39.46 22.30
C ALA A 223 14.19 40.85 21.66
N GLY A 224 13.16 41.34 20.97
CA GLY A 224 13.18 42.65 20.30
C GLY A 224 13.91 42.69 18.95
N ALA A 225 14.37 41.58 18.40
CA ALA A 225 14.95 41.54 17.06
C ALA A 225 13.92 41.95 15.99
N THR A 226 14.24 42.98 15.21
CA THR A 226 13.47 43.37 14.02
C THR A 226 14.11 42.76 12.79
N ALA A 227 13.31 42.13 11.93
CA ALA A 227 13.77 41.66 10.62
C ALA A 227 14.17 42.88 9.77
N TRP A 228 15.48 43.07 9.61
CA TRP A 228 16.06 43.73 8.44
C TRP A 228 16.71 42.65 7.58
#